data_AF-A0A3B1AY47-F1
#
_entry.id   AF-A0A3B1AY47-F1
#
_cell.length_a   1.000
_cell.length_b   1.000
_cell.length_c   1.000
_cell.angle_alpha   90.00
_cell.angle_beta   90.00
_cell.angle_gamma   90.00
#
_symmetry.space_group_name_H-M   'P 1'
#
loop_
_entity.id
_entity.type
_entity.pdbx_description
1 polymer ?
#
loop_
_entity_poly.entity_id
_entity_poly.type
_entity_poly.pdbx_seq_one_letter_code
_entity_poly.pdbx_strand_id
1 'polypeptide(L)'
;FYQQAVKADARGEEETRDQALLQAKMTLLKAAQKIKKIPELNARSHSLYQRRVQSANALLDAHKRIRKELKAGTDVEALENKAITDITAANTHFEKDDLPTATRLIDQALSALKGSLISLRNGSTLVRTLHFDSPKEEYEYELDRNQSHIRLTDILLQKEPLPKNTKQRFDKDIKAAKELRQQAETQAARGEYATAIKTLKESTGYIVRAIRTARDHTPS
;
A
#
# COMPACT_ATOMS: atom_id res chain seq x y z
N PHE A 1 -21.97 -5.04 -44.72
CA PHE A 1 -22.22 -3.59 -44.86
C PHE A 1 -21.72 -3.01 -46.17
N TYR A 2 -20.41 -2.98 -46.49
CA TYR A 2 -19.95 -2.44 -47.79
C TYR A 2 -20.54 -3.18 -49.01
N GLN A 3 -20.51 -4.52 -49.02
CA GLN A 3 -21.14 -5.31 -50.09
C GLN A 3 -22.68 -5.18 -50.16
N GLN A 4 -23.33 -4.79 -49.07
CA GLN A 4 -24.78 -4.49 -49.06
C GLN A 4 -25.05 -3.12 -49.69
N ALA A 5 -24.21 -2.12 -49.41
CA ALA A 5 -24.29 -0.82 -50.06
C ALA A 5 -24.11 -0.93 -51.58
N VAL A 6 -23.12 -1.70 -52.05
CA VAL A 6 -22.90 -1.96 -53.50
C VAL A 6 -24.09 -2.65 -54.15
N LYS A 7 -24.74 -3.58 -53.44
CA LYS A 7 -25.94 -4.30 -53.94
C LYS A 7 -27.22 -3.46 -53.90
N ALA A 8 -27.31 -2.47 -53.02
CA ALA A 8 -28.44 -1.53 -52.92
C ALA A 8 -28.31 -0.42 -53.98
N ASP A 9 -27.08 0.05 -54.23
CA ASP A 9 -26.76 1.01 -55.29
C ASP A 9 -27.06 0.44 -56.68
N ALA A 10 -26.72 -0.82 -56.93
CA ALA A 10 -27.08 -1.54 -58.17
C ALA A 10 -28.60 -1.73 -58.37
N ARG A 11 -29.41 -1.52 -57.32
CA ARG A 11 -30.88 -1.62 -57.32
C ARG A 11 -31.59 -0.27 -57.24
N GLY A 12 -30.84 0.84 -57.19
CA GLY A 12 -31.40 2.19 -57.03
C GLY A 12 -32.03 2.46 -55.66
N GLU A 13 -31.77 1.61 -54.65
CA GLU A 13 -32.32 1.74 -53.29
C GLU A 13 -31.45 2.69 -52.46
N GLU A 14 -31.66 3.99 -52.67
CA GLU A 14 -30.77 5.05 -52.18
C GLU A 14 -30.70 5.13 -50.64
N GLU A 15 -31.85 5.01 -49.96
CA GLU A 15 -31.93 5.03 -48.50
C GLU A 15 -31.22 3.81 -47.86
N THR A 16 -31.40 2.63 -48.46
CA THR A 16 -30.77 1.38 -48.02
C THR A 16 -29.26 1.42 -48.21
N ARG A 17 -28.79 2.01 -49.32
CA ARG A 17 -27.37 2.24 -49.60
C ARG A 17 -26.76 3.16 -48.55
N ASP A 18 -27.40 4.29 -48.26
CA ASP A 18 -26.86 5.30 -47.35
C ASP A 18 -26.81 4.79 -45.91
N GLN A 19 -27.80 4.02 -45.47
CA GLN A 19 -27.77 3.32 -44.18
C GLN A 19 -26.64 2.28 -44.12
N ALA A 20 -26.45 1.49 -45.18
CA ALA A 20 -25.38 0.48 -45.23
C ALA A 20 -23.98 1.11 -45.24
N LEU A 21 -23.81 2.27 -45.90
CA LEU A 21 -22.57 3.05 -45.88
C LEU A 21 -22.30 3.67 -44.50
N LEU A 22 -23.33 4.23 -43.85
CA LEU A 22 -23.19 4.78 -42.50
C LEU A 22 -22.80 3.70 -41.49
N GLN A 23 -23.41 2.52 -41.55
CA GLN A 23 -23.04 1.39 -40.70
C GLN A 23 -21.62 0.90 -40.98
N ALA A 24 -21.19 0.83 -42.24
CA ALA A 24 -19.82 0.48 -42.59
C ALA A 24 -18.81 1.49 -42.01
N LYS A 25 -19.09 2.79 -42.12
CA LYS A 25 -18.26 3.86 -41.53
C LYS A 25 -18.19 3.76 -40.00
N MET A 26 -19.31 3.50 -39.33
CA MET A 26 -19.34 3.34 -37.88
C MET A 26 -18.56 2.11 -37.40
N THR A 27 -18.64 0.99 -38.12
CA THR A 27 -17.85 -0.21 -37.81
C THR A 27 -16.35 0.02 -38.00
N LEU A 28 -15.95 0.71 -39.08
CA LEU A 28 -14.56 1.09 -39.30
C LEU A 28 -14.03 2.04 -38.22
N LEU A 29 -14.83 3.03 -37.80
CA LEU A 29 -14.46 3.95 -36.73
C LEU A 29 -14.27 3.22 -35.39
N LYS A 30 -15.20 2.31 -35.04
CA LYS A 30 -15.08 1.49 -33.82
C LYS A 30 -13.85 0.57 -33.87
N ALA A 31 -13.54 0.00 -35.03
CA ALA A 31 -12.33 -0.80 -35.23
C ALA A 31 -11.07 0.06 -35.10
N ALA A 32 -11.02 1.24 -35.72
CA ALA A 32 -9.92 2.18 -35.62
C ALA A 32 -9.71 2.69 -34.18
N GLN A 33 -10.79 2.97 -33.45
CA GLN A 33 -10.73 3.32 -32.02
C GLN A 33 -10.18 2.17 -31.17
N LYS A 34 -10.62 0.93 -31.43
CA LYS A 34 -10.10 -0.26 -30.74
C LYS A 34 -8.61 -0.47 -31.04
N ILE A 35 -8.20 -0.29 -32.28
CA ILE A 35 -6.80 -0.35 -32.71
C ILE A 35 -5.98 0.74 -32.01
N LYS A 36 -6.47 1.99 -31.92
CA LYS A 36 -5.77 3.07 -31.20
C LYS A 36 -5.65 2.82 -29.70
N LYS A 37 -6.69 2.24 -29.08
CA LYS A 37 -6.72 1.94 -27.65
C LYS A 37 -5.72 0.85 -27.24
N ILE A 38 -5.36 -0.08 -28.15
CA ILE A 38 -4.42 -1.17 -27.85
C ILE A 38 -2.98 -0.64 -27.57
N PRO A 39 -2.35 0.17 -28.44
CA PRO A 39 -1.08 0.83 -28.15
C PRO A 39 -1.12 1.71 -26.90
N GLU A 40 -2.20 2.44 -26.65
CA GLU A 40 -2.35 3.26 -25.43
C GLU A 40 -2.38 2.41 -24.15
N LEU A 41 -3.11 1.28 -24.17
CA LEU A 41 -3.13 0.32 -23.06
C LEU A 41 -1.76 -0.34 -22.86
N ASN A 42 -1.06 -0.69 -23.94
CA ASN A 42 0.28 -1.28 -23.87
C ASN A 42 1.28 -0.26 -23.31
N ALA A 43 1.31 0.97 -23.82
CA ALA A 43 2.18 2.04 -23.32
C ALA A 43 1.93 2.33 -21.83
N ARG A 44 0.66 2.37 -21.41
CA ARG A 44 0.30 2.53 -20.00
C ARG A 44 0.79 1.35 -19.15
N SER A 45 0.67 0.13 -19.65
CA SER A 45 1.08 -1.08 -18.93
C SER A 45 2.60 -1.17 -18.81
N HIS A 46 3.36 -0.76 -19.84
CA HIS A 46 4.81 -0.64 -19.79
C HIS A 46 5.27 0.41 -18.79
N SER A 47 4.65 1.60 -18.80
CA SER A 47 4.96 2.65 -17.82
C SER A 47 4.67 2.20 -16.39
N LEU A 48 3.55 1.49 -16.17
CA LEU A 48 3.21 0.93 -14.87
C LEU A 48 4.24 -0.10 -14.41
N TYR A 49 4.67 -0.99 -15.31
CA TYR A 49 5.71 -1.98 -15.02
C TYR A 49 7.03 -1.30 -14.61
N GLN A 50 7.48 -0.29 -15.35
CA GLN A 50 8.70 0.46 -15.03
C GLN A 50 8.64 1.11 -13.64
N ARG A 51 7.49 1.70 -13.28
CA ARG A 51 7.29 2.26 -11.92
C ARG A 51 7.37 1.18 -10.83
N ARG A 52 6.85 -0.02 -11.10
CA ARG A 52 6.95 -1.17 -10.19
C ARG A 52 8.39 -1.62 -10.02
N VAL A 53 9.17 -1.68 -11.09
CA VAL A 53 10.61 -1.98 -11.04
C VAL A 53 11.37 -0.95 -10.21
N GLN A 54 11.14 0.35 -10.46
CA GLN A 54 11.73 1.43 -9.66
C GLN A 54 11.40 1.27 -8.17
N SER A 55 10.14 0.95 -7.85
CA SER A 55 9.70 0.71 -6.48
C SER A 55 10.37 -0.53 -5.86
N ALA A 56 10.50 -1.62 -6.62
CA ALA A 56 11.14 -2.85 -6.15
C ALA A 56 12.62 -2.63 -5.85
N ASN A 57 13.33 -1.91 -6.71
CA ASN A 57 14.74 -1.55 -6.50
C ASN A 57 14.90 -0.66 -5.26
N ALA A 58 14.04 0.35 -5.09
CA ALA A 58 14.08 1.21 -3.91
C ALA A 58 13.83 0.43 -2.59
N LEU A 59 12.90 -0.52 -2.61
CA LEU A 59 12.63 -1.39 -1.46
C LEU A 59 13.79 -2.36 -1.21
N LEU A 60 14.41 -2.90 -2.26
CA LEU A 60 15.57 -3.77 -2.15
C LEU A 60 16.76 -3.01 -1.53
N ASP A 61 17.01 -1.78 -1.95
CA ASP A 61 18.06 -0.93 -1.37
C ASP A 61 17.79 -0.59 0.09
N ALA A 62 16.53 -0.33 0.44
CA ALA A 62 16.13 -0.12 1.84
C ALA A 62 16.34 -1.40 2.66
N HIS A 63 15.96 -2.55 2.11
CA HIS A 63 16.09 -3.86 2.75
C HIS A 63 17.56 -4.21 3.03
N LYS A 64 18.45 -4.05 2.04
CA LYS A 64 19.91 -4.21 2.18
C LYS A 64 20.49 -3.35 3.31
N ARG A 65 20.09 -2.07 3.37
CA ARG A 65 20.54 -1.14 4.40
C ARG A 65 20.11 -1.59 5.80
N ILE A 66 18.82 -1.90 5.96
CA ILE A 66 18.25 -2.32 7.25
C ILE A 66 18.82 -3.67 7.69
N ARG A 67 18.97 -4.64 6.78
CA ARG A 67 19.62 -5.92 7.07
C ARG A 67 21.02 -5.73 7.62
N LYS A 68 21.82 -4.86 6.99
CA LYS A 68 23.20 -4.54 7.43
C LYS A 68 23.21 -3.87 8.81
N GLU A 69 22.30 -2.92 9.04
CA GLU A 69 22.16 -2.22 10.31
C GLU A 69 21.81 -3.18 11.46
N LEU A 70 20.86 -4.09 11.22
CA LEU A 70 20.35 -5.03 12.22
C LEU A 70 21.16 -6.32 12.33
N LYS A 71 22.16 -6.53 11.47
CA LYS A 71 22.86 -7.81 11.29
C LYS A 71 21.89 -8.98 11.16
N ALA A 72 20.82 -8.79 10.37
CA ALA A 72 19.75 -9.78 10.28
C ALA A 72 20.23 -11.09 9.64
N GLY A 73 19.67 -12.21 10.10
CA GLY A 73 20.14 -13.57 9.80
C GLY A 73 19.95 -14.03 8.35
N THR A 74 20.39 -15.27 8.09
CA THR A 74 20.48 -15.89 6.77
C THR A 74 19.14 -15.97 6.02
N ASP A 75 18.01 -16.07 6.73
CA ASP A 75 16.67 -16.12 6.11
C ASP A 75 16.29 -14.80 5.42
N VAL A 76 16.72 -13.67 6.01
CA VAL A 76 16.49 -12.33 5.45
C VAL A 76 17.34 -12.14 4.19
N GLU A 77 18.57 -12.66 4.19
CA GLU A 77 19.47 -12.66 3.03
C GLU A 77 18.98 -13.59 1.92
N ALA A 78 18.43 -14.75 2.24
CA ALA A 78 17.82 -15.65 1.26
C ALA A 78 16.62 -15.00 0.55
N LEU A 79 15.78 -14.27 1.29
CA LEU A 79 14.68 -13.49 0.71
C LEU A 79 15.20 -12.36 -0.19
N GLU A 80 16.25 -11.64 0.24
CA GLU A 80 16.91 -10.60 -0.57
C GLU A 80 17.39 -11.17 -1.92
N ASN A 81 18.11 -12.29 -1.89
CA ASN A 81 18.61 -12.97 -3.08
C ASN A 81 17.49 -13.47 -4.00
N LYS A 82 16.39 -13.98 -3.41
CA LYS A 82 15.21 -14.37 -4.17
C LYS A 82 14.57 -13.15 -4.84
N ALA A 83 14.42 -12.02 -4.14
CA ALA A 83 13.87 -10.80 -4.72
C ALA A 83 14.73 -10.27 -5.87
N ILE A 84 16.07 -10.34 -5.76
CA ILE A 84 17.00 -10.01 -6.86
C ILE A 84 16.75 -10.91 -8.08
N THR A 85 16.60 -12.21 -7.85
CA THR A 85 16.30 -13.19 -8.90
C THR A 85 14.96 -12.89 -9.58
N ASP A 86 13.91 -12.64 -8.80
CA ASP A 86 12.57 -12.35 -9.30
C ASP A 86 12.53 -11.03 -10.11
N ILE A 87 13.22 -9.98 -9.66
CA ILE A 87 13.35 -8.70 -10.39
C ILE A 87 14.10 -8.91 -11.72
N THR A 88 15.19 -9.68 -11.71
CA THR A 88 15.98 -9.96 -12.91
C THR A 88 15.15 -10.76 -13.92
N ALA A 89 14.48 -11.82 -13.46
CA ALA A 89 13.59 -12.62 -14.31
C ALA A 89 12.42 -11.78 -14.86
N ALA A 90 11.83 -10.91 -14.04
CA ALA A 90 10.76 -10.01 -14.49
C ALA A 90 11.22 -9.13 -15.65
N ASN A 91 12.42 -8.53 -15.56
CA ASN A 91 12.98 -7.69 -16.63
C ASN A 91 13.26 -8.50 -17.89
N THR A 92 13.80 -9.72 -17.77
CA THR A 92 13.99 -10.62 -18.92
C THR A 92 12.67 -10.97 -19.62
N HIS A 93 11.59 -11.21 -18.86
CA HIS A 93 10.26 -11.44 -19.44
C HIS A 93 9.69 -10.17 -20.10
N PHE A 94 9.93 -9.01 -19.50
CA PHE A 94 9.51 -7.72 -20.07
C PHE A 94 10.22 -7.42 -21.39
N GLU A 95 11.51 -7.71 -21.51
CA GLU A 95 12.28 -7.58 -22.76
C GLU A 95 11.77 -8.50 -23.87
N LYS A 96 11.13 -9.61 -23.50
CA LYS A 96 10.48 -10.57 -24.41
C LYS A 96 9.02 -10.22 -24.72
N ASP A 97 8.54 -9.05 -24.30
CA ASP A 97 7.14 -8.60 -24.40
C ASP A 97 6.14 -9.51 -23.63
N ASP A 98 6.63 -10.36 -22.73
CA ASP A 98 5.82 -11.19 -21.83
C ASP A 98 5.48 -10.41 -20.56
N LEU A 99 4.67 -9.36 -20.76
CA LEU A 99 4.25 -8.45 -19.71
C LEU A 99 3.45 -9.12 -18.56
N PRO A 100 2.57 -10.12 -18.80
CA PRO A 100 1.89 -10.82 -17.72
C PRO A 100 2.85 -11.52 -16.76
N THR A 101 3.83 -12.26 -17.28
CA THR A 101 4.81 -12.94 -16.44
C THR A 101 5.74 -11.96 -15.75
N ALA A 102 6.19 -10.91 -16.44
CA ALA A 102 6.99 -9.85 -15.87
C ALA A 102 6.26 -9.17 -14.69
N THR A 103 4.98 -8.84 -14.87
CA THR A 103 4.15 -8.21 -13.83
C THR A 103 3.96 -9.13 -12.62
N ARG A 104 3.73 -10.43 -12.84
CA ARG A 104 3.59 -11.39 -11.76
C ARG A 104 4.86 -11.49 -10.90
N LEU A 105 6.02 -11.58 -11.55
CA LEU A 105 7.32 -11.71 -10.87
C LEU A 105 7.68 -10.43 -10.10
N ILE A 106 7.47 -9.25 -10.69
CA ILE A 106 7.76 -7.99 -9.99
C ILE A 106 6.84 -7.77 -8.78
N ASP A 107 5.58 -8.23 -8.87
CA ASP A 107 4.62 -8.14 -7.75
C ASP A 107 4.97 -9.10 -6.62
N GLN A 108 5.50 -10.28 -6.95
CA GLN A 108 6.04 -11.21 -5.96
C GLN A 108 7.23 -10.61 -5.21
N ALA A 109 8.18 -10.01 -5.94
CA ALA A 109 9.33 -9.33 -5.33
C ALA A 109 8.88 -8.16 -4.44
N LEU A 110 7.96 -7.32 -4.93
CA LEU A 110 7.40 -6.20 -4.16
C LEU A 110 6.71 -6.66 -2.87
N SER A 111 5.89 -7.70 -2.95
CA SER A 111 5.17 -8.24 -1.79
C SER A 111 6.15 -8.81 -0.75
N ALA A 112 7.12 -9.61 -1.19
CA ALA A 112 8.14 -10.19 -0.33
C ALA A 112 9.01 -9.13 0.35
N LEU A 113 9.49 -8.13 -0.40
CA LEU A 113 10.30 -7.04 0.14
C LEU A 113 9.51 -6.17 1.12
N LYS A 114 8.24 -5.83 0.82
CA LYS A 114 7.38 -5.09 1.76
C LYS A 114 7.13 -5.89 3.03
N GLY A 115 6.76 -7.16 2.90
CA GLY A 115 6.54 -8.06 4.04
C GLY A 115 7.80 -8.18 4.89
N SER A 116 8.96 -8.40 4.26
CA SER A 116 10.24 -8.50 4.96
C SER A 116 10.65 -7.18 5.60
N LEU A 117 10.47 -6.02 4.96
CA LEU A 117 10.73 -4.71 5.56
C LEU A 117 9.80 -4.41 6.73
N ILE A 118 8.53 -4.82 6.63
CA ILE A 118 7.57 -4.74 7.74
C ILE A 118 8.01 -5.66 8.87
N SER A 119 8.42 -6.90 8.61
CA SER A 119 8.93 -7.82 9.63
C SER A 119 10.25 -7.37 10.23
N LEU A 120 11.16 -6.82 9.41
CA LEU A 120 12.41 -6.24 9.87
C LEU A 120 12.11 -5.03 10.72
N ARG A 121 11.22 -4.12 10.32
CA ARG A 121 10.89 -2.92 11.10
C ARG A 121 10.02 -3.21 12.32
N ASN A 122 9.08 -4.14 12.24
CA ASN A 122 8.22 -4.56 13.36
C ASN A 122 8.99 -5.47 14.32
N GLY A 123 9.86 -6.33 13.80
CA GLY A 123 10.89 -7.05 14.55
C GLY A 123 12.06 -6.15 15.01
N SER A 124 12.15 -4.92 14.48
CA SER A 124 12.97 -3.82 15.03
C SER A 124 12.18 -2.90 15.94
N THR A 125 10.86 -3.07 16.00
CA THR A 125 10.02 -2.47 17.04
C THR A 125 9.87 -3.44 18.21
N LEU A 126 10.85 -4.33 18.41
CA LEU A 126 11.35 -4.99 19.63
C LEU A 126 12.28 -6.10 19.09
N VAL A 127 13.60 -6.10 19.27
CA VAL A 127 14.28 -6.06 20.57
C VAL A 127 15.68 -5.46 20.38
N ARG A 128 15.82 -4.13 20.44
CA ARG A 128 16.87 -3.63 21.34
C ARG A 128 16.31 -4.05 22.70
N THR A 129 16.92 -5.02 23.38
CA THR A 129 16.39 -5.51 24.65
C THR A 129 16.36 -4.31 25.57
N LEU A 130 15.20 -3.68 25.70
CA LEU A 130 14.95 -2.77 26.80
C LEU A 130 14.93 -3.70 28.00
N HIS A 131 16.10 -3.81 28.62
CA HIS A 131 16.18 -4.38 29.94
C HIS A 131 15.61 -3.31 30.86
N PHE A 132 14.44 -3.57 31.39
CA PHE A 132 13.88 -2.77 32.46
C PHE A 132 14.29 -3.44 33.76
N ASP A 133 14.95 -2.68 34.63
CA ASP A 133 15.36 -3.12 35.95
C ASP A 133 14.13 -3.38 36.84
N SER A 134 12.95 -2.86 36.46
CA SER A 134 11.69 -3.14 37.14
C SER A 134 10.44 -2.96 36.24
N PRO A 135 9.30 -3.58 36.61
CA PRO A 135 8.00 -3.30 35.97
C PRO A 135 7.57 -1.83 36.05
N LYS A 136 8.04 -1.08 37.05
CA LYS A 136 7.76 0.35 37.16
C LYS A 136 8.45 1.14 36.05
N GLU A 137 9.71 0.80 35.76
CA GLU A 137 10.47 1.43 34.68
C GLU A 137 9.87 1.11 33.30
N GLU A 138 9.44 -0.14 33.08
CA GLU A 138 8.70 -0.49 31.85
C GLU A 138 7.42 0.34 31.72
N TYR A 139 6.70 0.54 32.82
CA TYR A 139 5.49 1.36 32.82
C TYR A 139 5.78 2.83 32.48
N GLU A 140 6.82 3.43 33.05
CA GLU A 140 7.25 4.81 32.74
C GLU A 140 7.63 4.95 31.26
N TYR A 141 8.37 3.98 30.72
CA TYR A 141 8.69 3.93 29.30
C TYR A 141 7.43 3.86 28.42
N GLU A 142 6.47 2.99 28.74
CA GLU A 142 5.23 2.87 27.97
C GLU A 142 4.35 4.12 28.11
N LEU A 143 4.45 4.87 29.22
CA LEU A 143 3.75 6.14 29.42
C LEU A 143 4.28 7.22 28.47
N ASP A 144 5.60 7.33 28.36
CA ASP A 144 6.25 8.24 27.42
C ASP A 144 5.97 7.88 25.96
N ARG A 145 5.94 6.57 25.67
CA ARG A 145 5.58 6.06 24.35
C ARG A 145 4.13 6.40 24.00
N ASN A 146 3.19 6.16 24.92
CA ASN A 146 1.79 6.53 24.75
C ASN A 146 1.65 8.05 24.53
N GLN A 147 2.31 8.87 25.34
CA GLN A 147 2.28 10.33 25.23
C GLN A 147 2.82 10.82 23.88
N SER A 148 3.89 10.20 23.38
CA SER A 148 4.46 10.53 22.08
C SER A 148 3.48 10.25 20.93
N HIS A 149 2.73 9.15 21.01
CA HIS A 149 1.68 8.85 20.06
C HIS A 149 0.51 9.84 20.14
N ILE A 150 0.11 10.27 21.34
CA ILE A 150 -0.91 11.33 21.50
C ILE A 150 -0.46 12.62 20.80
N ARG A 151 0.77 13.09 21.03
CA ARG A 151 1.28 14.30 20.36
C ARG A 151 1.25 14.20 18.83
N LEU A 152 1.49 13.01 18.27
CA LEU A 152 1.41 12.80 16.83
C LEU A 152 -0.03 12.98 16.31
N THR A 153 -1.04 12.66 17.11
CA THR A 153 -2.44 12.91 16.73
C THR A 153 -2.74 14.40 16.59
N ASP A 154 -2.21 15.24 17.48
CA ASP A 154 -2.39 16.69 17.41
C ASP A 154 -1.72 17.27 16.16
N ILE A 155 -0.49 16.83 15.85
CA ILE A 155 0.25 17.25 14.64
C ILE A 155 -0.53 16.89 13.38
N LEU A 156 -1.15 15.71 13.33
CA LEU A 156 -1.94 15.27 12.18
C LEU A 156 -3.16 16.16 11.97
N LEU A 157 -3.88 16.48 13.05
CA LEU A 157 -5.09 17.32 13.00
C LEU A 157 -4.78 18.79 12.66
N GLN A 158 -3.56 19.26 12.96
CA GLN A 158 -3.11 20.60 12.58
C GLN A 158 -2.84 20.74 11.09
N LYS A 159 -2.44 19.65 10.41
CA LYS A 159 -2.11 19.69 8.98
C LYS A 159 -3.35 19.81 8.09
N GLU A 160 -4.37 19.00 8.37
CA GLU A 160 -5.59 18.98 7.57
C GLU A 160 -6.79 18.50 8.42
N PRO A 161 -7.95 19.17 8.32
CA PRO A 161 -9.15 18.72 9.01
C PRO A 161 -9.67 17.41 8.41
N LEU A 162 -10.00 16.45 9.28
CA LEU A 162 -10.55 15.16 8.84
C LEU A 162 -12.01 15.29 8.36
N PRO A 163 -12.41 14.55 7.30
CA PRO A 163 -13.81 14.45 6.90
C PRO A 163 -14.70 13.92 8.04
N LYS A 164 -15.96 14.35 8.11
CA LYS A 164 -16.88 14.07 9.23
C LYS A 164 -16.90 12.60 9.67
N ASN A 165 -17.03 11.66 8.72
CA ASN A 165 -17.10 10.23 9.02
C ASN A 165 -15.76 9.68 9.56
N THR A 166 -14.65 10.15 9.02
CA THR A 166 -13.29 9.80 9.45
C THR A 166 -13.01 10.37 10.84
N LYS A 167 -13.41 11.63 11.07
CA LYS A 167 -13.32 12.30 12.36
C LYS A 167 -14.09 11.57 13.44
N GLN A 168 -15.32 11.11 13.17
CA GLN A 168 -16.09 10.33 14.15
C GLN A 168 -15.39 9.03 14.59
N ARG A 169 -14.80 8.30 13.64
CA ARG A 169 -14.04 7.07 13.94
C ARG A 169 -12.77 7.38 14.73
N PHE A 170 -12.05 8.43 14.30
CA PHE A 170 -10.87 8.92 14.99
C PHE A 170 -11.20 9.31 16.44
N ASP A 171 -12.22 10.15 16.64
CA ASP A 171 -12.61 10.62 17.98
C ASP A 171 -13.06 9.46 18.88
N LYS A 172 -13.73 8.44 18.33
CA LYS A 172 -14.09 7.21 19.06
C LYS A 172 -12.85 6.46 19.56
N ASP A 173 -11.83 6.30 18.71
CA ASP A 173 -10.60 5.61 19.06
C ASP A 173 -9.79 6.41 20.10
N ILE A 174 -9.71 7.74 19.96
CA ILE A 174 -9.06 8.61 20.94
C ILE A 174 -9.78 8.59 22.29
N LYS A 175 -11.11 8.54 22.29
CA LYS A 175 -11.89 8.42 23.54
C LYS A 175 -11.57 7.11 24.27
N ALA A 176 -11.62 5.98 23.57
CA ALA A 176 -11.28 4.68 24.16
C ALA A 176 -9.83 4.64 24.69
N ALA A 177 -8.89 5.23 23.95
CA ALA A 177 -7.50 5.33 24.40
C ALA A 177 -7.35 6.14 25.70
N LYS A 178 -8.09 7.24 25.85
CA LYS A 178 -8.07 8.08 27.07
C LYS A 178 -8.63 7.33 28.28
N GLU A 179 -9.75 6.61 28.12
CA GLU A 179 -10.35 5.80 29.17
C GLU A 179 -9.37 4.71 29.66
N LEU A 180 -8.75 3.98 28.71
CA LEU A 180 -7.73 2.97 29.02
C LEU A 180 -6.50 3.57 29.70
N ARG A 181 -6.06 4.76 29.29
CA ARG A 181 -4.91 5.42 29.92
C ARG A 181 -5.19 5.75 31.38
N GLN A 182 -6.35 6.33 31.69
CA GLN A 182 -6.73 6.63 33.07
C GLN A 182 -6.85 5.36 33.94
N GLN A 183 -7.34 4.27 33.34
CA GLN A 183 -7.37 2.97 34.01
C GLN A 183 -5.96 2.46 34.30
N ALA A 184 -5.03 2.57 33.35
CA ALA A 184 -3.63 2.18 33.54
C ALA A 184 -2.94 3.02 34.64
N GLU A 185 -3.17 4.33 34.67
CA GLU A 185 -2.67 5.23 35.73
C GLU A 185 -3.22 4.83 37.11
N THR A 186 -4.50 4.45 37.20
CA THR A 186 -5.11 3.97 38.44
C THR A 186 -4.51 2.63 38.90
N GLN A 187 -4.24 1.70 37.98
CA GLN A 187 -3.58 0.42 38.27
C GLN A 187 -2.14 0.64 38.75
N ALA A 188 -1.39 1.51 38.08
CA ALA A 188 -0.03 1.86 38.47
C ALA A 188 0.04 2.54 39.86
N ALA A 189 -0.92 3.40 40.19
CA ALA A 189 -1.03 4.01 41.51
C ALA A 189 -1.23 3.00 42.65
N ARG A 190 -1.78 1.81 42.35
CA ARG A 190 -1.90 0.67 43.29
C ARG A 190 -0.68 -0.26 43.29
N GLY A 191 0.34 0.05 42.50
CA GLY A 191 1.53 -0.80 42.31
C GLY A 191 1.33 -1.96 41.33
N GLU A 192 0.18 -2.03 40.64
CA GLU A 192 -0.16 -3.11 39.70
C GLU A 192 0.49 -2.89 38.31
N TYR A 193 1.81 -2.66 38.27
CA TYR A 193 2.52 -2.22 37.06
C TYR A 193 2.36 -3.18 35.87
N ALA A 194 2.39 -4.50 36.12
CA ALA A 194 2.21 -5.49 35.04
C ALA A 194 0.83 -5.39 34.36
N THR A 195 -0.22 -5.10 35.13
CA THR A 195 -1.56 -4.86 34.59
C THR A 195 -1.64 -3.51 33.90
N ALA A 196 -1.09 -2.47 34.54
CA ALA A 196 -1.02 -1.12 34.00
C ALA A 196 -0.33 -1.06 32.64
N ILE A 197 0.80 -1.77 32.46
CA ILE A 197 1.52 -1.88 31.19
C ILE A 197 0.63 -2.48 30.10
N LYS A 198 -0.11 -3.55 30.40
CA LYS A 198 -1.00 -4.19 29.41
C LYS A 198 -2.10 -3.24 28.96
N THR A 199 -2.78 -2.60 29.93
CA THR A 199 -3.84 -1.63 29.66
C THR A 199 -3.31 -0.40 28.90
N LEU A 200 -2.09 0.05 29.20
CA LEU A 200 -1.46 1.18 28.52
C LEU A 200 -1.01 0.84 27.08
N LYS A 201 -0.52 -0.38 26.85
CA LYS A 201 -0.24 -0.90 25.49
C LYS A 201 -1.52 -0.98 24.66
N GLU A 202 -2.65 -1.37 25.26
CA GLU A 202 -3.96 -1.35 24.60
C GLU A 202 -4.38 0.07 24.24
N SER A 203 -4.28 1.04 25.17
CA SER A 203 -4.50 2.46 24.91
C SER A 203 -3.70 2.94 23.69
N THR A 204 -2.41 2.61 23.65
CA THR A 204 -1.53 2.94 22.51
C THR A 204 -2.00 2.31 21.20
N GLY A 205 -2.53 1.08 21.23
CA GLY A 205 -3.12 0.42 20.07
C GLY A 205 -4.29 1.20 19.45
N TYR A 206 -5.18 1.76 20.28
CA TYR A 206 -6.27 2.62 19.80
C TYR A 206 -5.74 3.92 19.17
N ILE A 207 -4.72 4.55 19.76
CA ILE A 207 -4.11 5.78 19.21
C ILE A 207 -3.48 5.50 17.83
N VAL A 208 -2.71 4.43 17.70
CA VAL A 208 -2.09 4.03 16.43
C VAL A 208 -3.15 3.75 15.37
N ARG A 209 -4.27 3.13 15.74
CA ARG A 209 -5.40 2.92 14.83
C ARG A 209 -6.01 4.24 14.36
N ALA A 210 -6.23 5.19 15.26
CA ALA A 210 -6.72 6.53 14.92
C ALA A 210 -5.78 7.25 13.94
N ILE A 211 -4.46 7.19 14.20
CA ILE A 211 -3.43 7.76 13.32
C ILE A 211 -3.49 7.15 11.91
N ARG A 212 -3.62 5.82 11.80
CA ARG A 212 -3.76 5.16 10.49
C ARG A 212 -5.00 5.63 9.75
N THR A 213 -6.15 5.68 10.44
CA THR A 213 -7.40 6.17 9.86
C THR A 213 -7.27 7.62 9.35
N ALA A 214 -6.59 8.49 10.08
CA ALA A 214 -6.33 9.87 9.63
C ALA A 214 -5.46 9.90 8.37
N ARG A 215 -4.36 9.12 8.35
CA ARG A 215 -3.40 9.07 7.24
C ARG A 215 -3.99 8.51 5.95
N ASP A 216 -4.85 7.51 6.02
CA ASP A 216 -5.49 6.92 4.84
C ASP A 216 -6.39 7.93 4.08
N HIS A 217 -6.74 9.05 4.72
CA HIS A 217 -7.58 10.10 4.15
C HIS A 217 -6.82 11.38 3.80
N THR A 218 -5.52 11.47 4.10
CA THR A 218 -4.66 12.59 3.68
C THR A 218 -4.10 12.25 2.29
N PRO A 219 -4.52 12.92 1.19
CA PRO A 219 -3.97 12.64 -0.13
C PRO A 219 -2.47 12.98 -0.15
N SER A 220 -1.67 12.07 -0.74
CA SER A 220 -0.22 12.22 -0.96
C SER A 220 0.10 13.21 -2.07
#